data_AF-A0A821LY04-F1
#
_entry.id   AF-A0A821LY04-F1
#
_cell.length_a   1.000
_cell.length_b   1.000
_cell.length_c   1.000
_cell.angle_alpha   90.00
_cell.angle_beta   90.00
_cell.angle_gamma   90.00
#
_symmetry.space_group_name_H-M   'P 1'
#
loop_
_entity.id
_entity.type
_entity.pdbx_description
1 polymer ?
#
loop_
_entity_poly.entity_id
_entity_poly.type
_entity_poly.pdbx_seq_one_letter_code
_entity_poly.pdbx_strand_id
1 'polypeptide(L)'
;SQHYTYLICHGIRHQIEDLSSKADQFYKDFGNILIINYRGFGNSPGKQSERGAYIDVQTAFNYLLTLDDIDPKRIVVYGVSMDVALFIQLASESHNSDNIHVCILENGFTSVNDYFFLIY
;
A
#
# COMPACT_ATOMS: atom_id res chain seq x y z
N SER A 1 4.61 14.18 13.71
CA SER A 1 3.29 13.77 14.24
C SER A 1 3.46 12.67 15.30
N GLN A 2 2.59 12.55 16.32
CA GLN A 2 2.56 11.36 17.22
C GLN A 2 1.80 10.16 16.61
N HIS A 3 1.10 10.38 15.50
CA HIS A 3 0.24 9.38 14.87
C HIS A 3 1.03 8.50 13.89
N TYR A 4 0.62 7.24 13.78
CA TYR A 4 1.07 6.36 12.72
C TYR A 4 0.54 6.83 11.37
N THR A 5 1.29 6.52 10.31
CA THR A 5 0.89 6.79 8.93
C THR A 5 0.80 5.50 8.16
N TYR A 6 -0.38 5.18 7.64
CA TYR A 6 -0.67 3.93 6.97
C TYR A 6 -0.60 4.12 5.46
N LEU A 7 0.27 3.37 4.80
CA LEU A 7 0.25 3.20 3.35
C LEU A 7 -0.61 1.99 3.01
N ILE A 8 -1.72 2.25 2.33
CA ILE A 8 -2.71 1.24 1.94
C ILE A 8 -2.86 1.28 0.42
N CYS A 9 -3.01 0.11 -0.18
CA CYS A 9 -3.45 -0.01 -1.56
C CYS A 9 -4.86 -0.59 -1.62
N HIS A 10 -5.61 -0.27 -2.67
CA HIS A 10 -7.03 -0.63 -2.76
C HIS A 10 -7.28 -2.07 -3.24
N GLY A 11 -6.22 -2.85 -3.57
CA GLY A 11 -6.32 -4.13 -4.26
C GLY A 11 -6.93 -4.03 -5.68
N ILE A 12 -6.78 -5.07 -6.52
CA ILE A 12 -7.20 -5.00 -7.95
C ILE A 12 -8.73 -4.78 -8.17
N ARG A 13 -9.58 -5.07 -7.19
CA ARG A 13 -11.05 -5.16 -7.38
C ARG A 13 -11.85 -3.95 -6.90
N HIS A 14 -11.22 -2.98 -6.24
CA HIS A 14 -11.90 -1.83 -5.66
C HIS A 14 -11.37 -0.53 -6.25
N GLN A 15 -12.19 0.51 -6.30
CA GLN A 15 -11.69 1.87 -6.49
C GLN A 15 -11.44 2.53 -5.13
N ILE A 16 -10.64 3.60 -5.07
CA ILE A 16 -10.38 4.33 -3.82
C ILE A 16 -11.68 4.84 -3.20
N GLU A 17 -12.65 5.20 -4.04
CA GLU A 17 -13.95 5.72 -3.65
C GLU A 17 -14.73 4.72 -2.78
N ASP A 18 -14.57 3.41 -3.04
CA ASP A 18 -15.17 2.33 -2.25
C ASP A 18 -14.58 2.25 -0.83
N LEU A 19 -13.41 2.86 -0.61
CA LEU A 19 -12.71 2.90 0.67
C LEU A 19 -12.99 4.18 1.46
N SER A 20 -13.67 5.17 0.89
CA SER A 20 -13.87 6.51 1.51
C SER A 20 -14.43 6.45 2.93
N SER A 21 -15.56 5.76 3.15
CA SER A 21 -16.15 5.64 4.50
C SER A 21 -15.28 4.84 5.48
N LYS A 22 -14.51 3.87 4.97
CA LYS A 22 -13.54 3.12 5.79
C LYS A 22 -12.33 3.98 6.12
N ALA A 23 -11.84 4.79 5.18
CA ALA A 23 -10.72 5.70 5.37
C ALA A 23 -11.04 6.76 6.43
N ASP A 24 -12.25 7.33 6.42
CA ASP A 24 -12.69 8.28 7.44
C ASP A 24 -12.70 7.69 8.84
N GLN A 25 -13.22 6.48 8.98
CA GLN A 25 -13.24 5.78 10.27
C GLN A 25 -11.82 5.41 10.71
N PHE A 26 -11.04 4.85 9.81
CA PHE A 26 -9.66 4.43 10.07
C PHE A 26 -8.78 5.65 10.43
N TYR A 27 -9.03 6.81 9.84
CA TYR A 27 -8.29 8.03 10.14
C TYR A 27 -8.52 8.47 11.60
N LYS A 28 -9.78 8.43 12.03
CA LYS A 28 -10.16 8.75 13.41
C LYS A 28 -9.58 7.77 14.42
N ASP A 29 -9.53 6.49 14.07
CA ASP A 29 -9.12 5.43 15.00
C ASP A 29 -7.59 5.25 15.06
N PHE A 30 -6.88 5.46 13.94
CA PHE A 30 -5.49 5.03 13.80
C PHE A 30 -4.50 6.10 13.34
N GLY A 31 -4.96 7.21 12.74
CA GLY A 31 -4.10 8.32 12.32
C GLY A 31 -4.05 8.53 10.81
N ASN A 32 -2.91 8.97 10.28
CA ASN A 32 -2.79 9.38 8.88
C ASN A 32 -2.92 8.17 7.93
N ILE A 33 -3.53 8.38 6.77
CA ILE A 33 -3.67 7.33 5.75
C ILE A 33 -3.31 7.91 4.39
N LEU A 34 -2.49 7.17 3.65
CA LEU A 34 -2.28 7.35 2.23
C LEU A 34 -2.85 6.13 1.50
N ILE A 35 -3.86 6.35 0.67
CA ILE A 35 -4.42 5.35 -0.25
C ILE A 35 -4.06 5.78 -1.67
N ILE A 36 -3.46 4.89 -2.46
CA ILE A 36 -3.03 5.18 -3.82
C ILE A 36 -3.80 4.36 -4.86
N ASN A 37 -3.98 4.94 -6.05
CA ASN A 37 -4.43 4.23 -7.24
C ASN A 37 -3.18 3.76 -7.99
N TYR A 38 -3.12 2.46 -8.30
CA TYR A 38 -2.11 1.97 -9.22
C TYR A 38 -2.25 2.63 -10.59
N ARG A 39 -1.16 2.66 -11.36
CA ARG A 39 -1.20 3.08 -12.76
C ARG A 39 -2.27 2.31 -13.54
N GLY A 40 -3.09 3.04 -14.29
CA GLY A 40 -4.21 2.47 -15.04
C GLY A 40 -5.46 2.16 -14.20
N PHE A 41 -5.54 2.64 -12.96
CA PHE A 41 -6.77 2.69 -12.16
C PHE A 41 -7.19 4.13 -11.89
N GLY A 42 -8.51 4.37 -11.82
CA GLY A 42 -9.08 5.70 -11.63
C GLY A 42 -8.50 6.72 -12.63
N ASN A 43 -7.91 7.79 -12.10
CA ASN A 43 -7.24 8.83 -12.89
C ASN A 43 -5.72 8.66 -12.98
N SER A 44 -5.13 7.58 -12.43
CA SER A 44 -3.69 7.33 -12.50
C SER A 44 -3.31 6.89 -13.92
N PRO A 45 -2.44 7.63 -14.64
CA PRO A 45 -2.10 7.32 -16.03
C PRO A 45 -1.27 6.04 -16.15
N GLY A 46 -1.24 5.45 -17.35
CA GLY A 46 -0.43 4.28 -17.67
C GLY A 46 -1.22 2.99 -17.81
N LYS A 47 -0.52 1.87 -18.01
CA LYS A 47 -1.10 0.53 -18.16
C LYS A 47 -0.75 -0.35 -16.97
N GLN A 48 -1.74 -1.08 -16.49
CA GLN A 48 -1.60 -2.03 -15.38
C GLN A 48 -0.55 -3.10 -15.73
N SER A 49 0.35 -3.36 -14.80
CA SER A 49 1.35 -4.44 -14.85
C SER A 49 1.91 -4.69 -13.46
N GLU A 50 2.35 -5.90 -13.18
CA GLU A 50 2.94 -6.26 -11.88
C GLU A 50 4.17 -5.39 -11.56
N ARG A 51 5.13 -5.30 -12.49
CA ARG A 51 6.28 -4.38 -12.39
C ARG A 51 5.84 -2.94 -12.13
N GLY A 52 4.76 -2.51 -12.77
CA GLY A 52 4.19 -1.19 -12.56
C GLY A 52 3.71 -0.97 -11.13
N ALA A 53 3.01 -1.95 -10.56
CA ALA A 53 2.48 -1.88 -9.20
C ALA A 53 3.61 -1.77 -8.15
N TYR A 54 4.70 -2.52 -8.30
CA TYR A 54 5.89 -2.36 -7.43
C TYR A 54 6.45 -0.93 -7.49
N ILE A 55 6.56 -0.33 -8.68
CA ILE A 55 7.04 1.04 -8.85
C ILE A 55 6.08 2.04 -8.20
N ASP A 56 4.77 1.82 -8.34
CA ASP A 56 3.76 2.73 -7.77
C ASP A 56 3.80 2.73 -6.23
N VAL A 57 3.93 1.54 -5.62
CA VAL A 57 4.07 1.39 -4.17
C VAL A 57 5.37 2.03 -3.65
N GLN A 58 6.50 1.79 -4.32
CA GLN A 58 7.76 2.45 -3.97
C GLN A 58 7.65 3.98 -4.08
N THR A 59 6.98 4.47 -5.13
CA THR A 59 6.79 5.90 -5.35
C THR A 59 5.97 6.54 -4.24
N ALA A 60 4.89 5.87 -3.81
CA ALA A 60 4.05 6.32 -2.70
C ALA A 60 4.80 6.31 -1.36
N PHE A 61 5.60 5.27 -1.12
CA PHE A 61 6.44 5.20 0.07
C PHE A 61 7.47 6.34 0.09
N ASN A 62 8.18 6.56 -1.02
CA ASN A 62 9.12 7.68 -1.15
C ASN A 62 8.44 9.03 -0.94
N TYR A 63 7.21 9.20 -1.42
CA TYR A 63 6.43 10.41 -1.19
C TYR A 63 6.18 10.66 0.30
N LEU A 64 5.81 9.64 1.08
CA LEU A 64 5.65 9.77 2.53
C LEU A 64 6.94 10.23 3.22
N LEU A 65 8.10 9.75 2.76
CA LEU A 65 9.40 10.15 3.30
C LEU A 65 9.79 11.60 2.95
N THR A 66 9.10 12.23 1.99
CA THR A 66 9.33 13.63 1.62
C THR A 66 8.50 14.62 2.43
N LEU A 67 7.55 14.13 3.24
CA LEU A 67 6.64 14.96 4.01
C LEU A 67 7.23 15.28 5.39
N ASP A 68 7.44 16.56 5.67
CA ASP A 68 8.08 17.04 6.91
C ASP A 68 7.28 16.73 8.19
N ASP A 69 5.98 16.46 8.08
CA ASP A 69 5.08 16.18 9.21
C ASP A 69 4.91 14.68 9.52
N ILE A 70 5.42 13.82 8.65
CA ILE A 70 5.43 12.35 8.79
C ILE A 70 6.74 11.90 9.42
N ASP A 71 6.65 11.08 10.47
CA ASP A 71 7.81 10.42 11.07
C ASP A 71 8.10 9.11 10.30
N PRO A 72 9.26 8.97 9.62
CA PRO A 72 9.60 7.76 8.89
C PRO A 72 9.59 6.50 9.76
N LYS A 73 9.81 6.62 11.08
CA LYS A 73 9.80 5.48 12.01
C LYS A 73 8.40 5.03 12.41
N ARG A 74 7.36 5.69 11.89
CA ARG A 74 5.94 5.43 12.19
C ARG A 74 5.11 5.16 10.94
N ILE A 75 5.77 4.78 9.85
CA ILE A 75 5.08 4.33 8.64
C ILE A 75 4.71 2.85 8.81
N VAL A 76 3.44 2.53 8.59
CA VAL A 76 2.90 1.18 8.58
C VAL A 76 2.45 0.87 7.17
N VAL A 77 2.84 -0.29 6.64
CA VAL A 77 2.32 -0.78 5.35
C VAL A 77 1.27 -1.83 5.61
N TYR A 78 0.10 -1.70 4.99
CA TYR A 78 -1.01 -2.62 5.17
C TYR A 78 -1.49 -3.15 3.82
N GLY A 79 -1.17 -4.41 3.56
CA GLY A 79 -1.51 -5.12 2.33
C GLY A 79 -2.60 -6.15 2.52
N VAL A 80 -3.54 -6.19 1.58
CA VAL A 80 -4.56 -7.23 1.47
C VAL A 80 -4.40 -7.95 0.13
N SER A 81 -4.54 -9.28 0.11
CA SER A 81 -4.55 -10.08 -1.13
C SER A 81 -3.26 -9.88 -1.95
N MET A 82 -3.34 -9.34 -3.17
CA MET A 82 -2.17 -9.08 -4.03
C MET A 82 -1.16 -8.12 -3.39
N ASP A 83 -1.63 -7.15 -2.61
CA ASP A 83 -0.81 -6.05 -2.09
C ASP A 83 0.24 -6.57 -1.09
N VAL A 84 0.01 -7.77 -0.52
CA VAL A 84 0.96 -8.46 0.34
C VAL A 84 2.30 -8.69 -0.37
N ALA A 85 2.30 -9.14 -1.63
CA ALA A 85 3.55 -9.35 -2.37
C ALA A 85 4.31 -8.03 -2.59
N LEU A 86 3.58 -6.95 -2.88
CA LEU A 86 4.14 -5.63 -3.09
C LEU A 86 4.81 -5.08 -1.83
N PHE A 87 4.13 -5.20 -0.68
CA PHE A 87 4.67 -4.70 0.58
C PHE A 87 5.76 -5.58 1.18
N ILE A 88 5.75 -6.90 0.95
CA ILE A 88 6.89 -7.76 1.27
C ILE A 88 8.12 -7.32 0.48
N GLN A 89 7.99 -7.12 -0.84
CA GLN A 89 9.09 -6.63 -1.66
C GLN A 89 9.60 -5.28 -1.14
N LEU A 90 8.70 -4.32 -0.93
CA LEU A 90 9.04 -2.99 -0.41
C LEU A 90 9.82 -3.07 0.91
N ALA A 91 9.35 -3.89 1.85
CA ALA A 91 9.97 -4.04 3.17
C ALA A 91 11.25 -4.87 3.18
N SER A 92 11.44 -5.74 2.17
CA SER A 92 12.67 -6.52 2.02
C SER A 92 13.87 -5.69 1.54
N GLU A 93 13.60 -4.52 0.95
CA GLU A 93 14.64 -3.64 0.44
C GLU A 93 15.30 -2.87 1.59
N SER A 94 16.62 -3.04 1.76
CA SER A 94 17.37 -2.53 2.91
C SER A 94 17.32 -1.01 3.08
N HIS A 95 17.04 -0.26 2.02
CA HIS A 95 16.90 1.19 2.06
C HIS A 95 15.51 1.66 2.49
N ASN A 96 14.53 0.75 2.52
CA ASN A 96 13.16 1.02 2.99
C ASN A 96 12.93 0.46 4.40
N SER A 97 13.56 -0.67 4.75
CA SER A 97 13.28 -1.42 5.99
C SER A 97 13.40 -0.58 7.26
N ASP A 98 14.36 0.34 7.33
CA ASP A 98 14.57 1.20 8.50
C ASP A 98 13.45 2.23 8.71
N ASN A 99 12.67 2.49 7.66
CA ASN A 99 11.57 3.44 7.62
C ASN A 99 10.20 2.75 7.57
N ILE A 100 10.13 1.44 7.80
CA ILE A 100 8.87 0.70 7.94
C ILE A 100 8.78 0.17 9.35
N HIS A 101 7.82 0.70 10.11
CA HIS A 101 7.59 0.32 11.50
C HIS A 101 6.99 -1.08 11.60
N VAL A 102 5.95 -1.34 10.82
CA VAL A 102 5.18 -2.59 10.83
C VAL A 102 4.68 -2.88 9.41
N CYS A 103 4.70 -4.18 9.06
CA CYS A 103 3.99 -4.72 7.91
C CYS A 103 2.77 -5.50 8.41
N ILE A 104 1.56 -5.07 8.03
CA ILE A 104 0.32 -5.80 8.24
C ILE A 104 -0.03 -6.49 6.92
N LEU A 105 -0.09 -7.81 6.93
CA LEU A 105 -0.32 -8.62 5.73
C LEU A 105 -1.54 -9.50 5.96
N GLU A 106 -2.61 -9.27 5.21
CA GLU A 106 -3.88 -9.96 5.38
C GLU A 106 -4.30 -10.72 4.12
N ASN A 107 -4.66 -12.00 4.30
CA ASN A 107 -5.20 -12.86 3.23
C ASN A 107 -4.36 -12.83 1.93
N GLY A 108 -3.04 -12.75 2.08
CA GLY A 108 -2.10 -12.74 0.97
C GLY A 108 -1.85 -14.13 0.39
N PHE A 109 -1.05 -14.17 -0.66
CA PHE A 109 -0.63 -15.38 -1.34
C PHE A 109 0.88 -15.49 -1.38
N THR A 110 1.40 -16.72 -1.40
CA THR A 110 2.84 -16.98 -1.46
C THR A 110 3.38 -17.04 -2.89
N SER A 111 2.50 -17.18 -3.90
CA SER A 111 2.90 -17.21 -5.31
C SER A 111 1.81 -16.68 -6.26
N VAL A 112 2.22 -16.19 -7.44
CA VAL A 112 1.30 -15.84 -8.54
C VAL A 112 0.48 -17.05 -9.01
N ASN A 113 0.97 -18.27 -8.82
CA ASN A 113 0.20 -19.48 -9.11
C ASN A 113 -1.02 -19.62 -8.19
N ASP A 114 -0.93 -19.16 -6.95
CA ASP A 114 -2.07 -19.15 -6.01
C ASP A 114 -3.14 -18.13 -6.46
N TYR A 115 -2.72 -17.06 -7.14
CA TYR A 115 -3.62 -16.03 -7.71
C TYR A 115 -4.42 -16.56 -8.91
N PHE A 116 -3.83 -17.44 -9.74
CA PHE A 116 -4.49 -18.01 -10.92
C PHE A 116 -5.74 -18.85 -10.59
N PHE A 117 -5.84 -19.42 -9.38
CA PHE A 117 -6.99 -20.23 -8.94
C PHE A 117 -8.15 -19.42 -8.32
N LEU A 118 -8.01 -18.11 -8.15
CA LEU A 118 -9.05 -17.25 -7.51
C LEU A 118 -9.78 -16.32 -8.48
N ILE A 119 -9.40 -16.35 -9.76
CA ILE A 119 -9.97 -15.51 -10.83
C ILE A 119 -10.56 -16.35 -11.97
N TYR A 120 -10.58 -17.68 -11.83
CA TYR A 120 -11.28 -18.64 -12.68
C TYR A 120 -12.10 -19.59 -11.81
#